data_AF-A0A6J6WLD4-F1
#
_entry.id   AF-A0A6J6WLD4-F1
#
_cell.length_a   1.000
_cell.length_b   1.000
_cell.length_c   1.000
_cell.angle_alpha   90.00
_cell.angle_beta   90.00
_cell.angle_gamma   90.00
#
_symmetry.space_group_name_H-M   'P 1'
#
loop_
_entity.id
_entity.type
_entity.pdbx_description
1 polymer ?
#
loop_
_entity_poly.entity_id
_entity_poly.type
_entity_poly.pdbx_seq_one_letter_code
_entity_poly.pdbx_strand_id
1 'polypeptide(L)'
;MGGGTNHRMSLSQSALIKDNHIEAAGGVSKAFEKVRNLFPDVDVEIEVDTLDQLREILPFKPELVLLDNMTPDECKQAVALVSGQCKLEASGGISLENAKSYAASGVDYIAIGALTHSAPVLDIGLDLKAEI
;
A
#
# COMPACT_ATOMS: atom_id res chain seq x y z
N MET A 1 -11.37 -17.15 6.98
CA MET A 1 -10.74 -15.93 6.44
C MET A 1 -9.25 -16.14 6.36
N GLY A 2 -8.59 -15.67 5.30
CA GLY A 2 -7.21 -16.06 4.93
C GLY A 2 -6.07 -15.37 5.71
N GLY A 3 -6.36 -14.60 6.76
CA GLY A 3 -5.33 -13.97 7.62
C GLY A 3 -4.81 -12.60 7.14
N GLY A 4 -5.26 -12.10 5.99
CA GLY A 4 -4.96 -10.73 5.54
C GLY A 4 -5.78 -9.67 6.26
N THR A 5 -5.32 -8.41 6.16
CA THR A 5 -6.07 -7.22 6.56
C THR A 5 -6.61 -6.49 5.34
N ASN A 6 -7.72 -5.79 5.51
CA ASN A 6 -8.21 -4.88 4.48
C ASN A 6 -7.34 -3.61 4.50
N HIS A 7 -7.09 -3.05 3.31
CA HIS A 7 -6.67 -1.66 3.13
C HIS A 7 -7.91 -0.75 3.36
N ARG A 8 -8.03 0.39 2.68
CA ARG A 8 -9.27 1.18 2.67
C ARG A 8 -10.37 0.51 1.86
N MET A 9 -11.60 0.59 2.35
CA MET A 9 -12.79 0.01 1.73
C MET A 9 -13.36 0.86 0.59
N SER A 10 -13.10 2.17 0.60
CA SER A 10 -13.61 3.11 -0.40
C SER A 10 -12.78 4.38 -0.47
N LEU A 11 -13.05 5.21 -1.48
CA LEU A 11 -12.45 6.54 -1.65
C LEU A 11 -12.83 7.55 -0.56
N SER A 12 -13.87 7.28 0.23
CA SER A 12 -14.36 8.19 1.27
C SER A 12 -13.77 7.91 2.65
N GLN A 13 -13.00 6.83 2.82
CA GLN A 13 -12.47 6.42 4.13
C GLN A 13 -11.16 7.13 4.50
N SER A 14 -10.23 7.24 3.55
CA SER A 14 -8.94 7.89 3.74
C SER A 14 -8.45 8.50 2.43
N ALA A 15 -7.59 9.51 2.54
CA ALA A 15 -6.93 10.08 1.37
C ALA A 15 -5.76 9.17 0.97
N LEU A 16 -5.75 8.75 -0.31
CA LEU A 16 -4.60 8.09 -0.94
C LEU A 16 -4.19 8.95 -2.13
N ILE A 17 -3.07 9.63 -1.98
CA ILE A 17 -2.43 10.42 -3.03
C ILE A 17 -1.66 9.45 -3.92
N LYS A 18 -1.87 9.56 -5.23
CA LYS A 18 -1.27 8.69 -6.26
C LYS A 18 -0.49 9.53 -7.26
N ASP A 19 0.29 8.88 -8.11
CA ASP A 19 1.00 9.43 -9.26
C ASP A 19 0.25 10.57 -9.99
N ASN A 20 -1.02 10.35 -10.37
CA ASN A 20 -1.84 11.30 -11.10
C ASN A 20 -2.15 12.56 -10.29
N HIS A 21 -2.33 12.41 -8.98
CA HIS A 21 -2.57 13.53 -8.06
C HIS A 21 -1.28 14.33 -7.84
N ILE A 22 -0.14 13.64 -7.75
CA ILE A 22 1.20 14.23 -7.60
C ILE A 22 1.51 15.10 -8.81
N GLU A 23 1.32 14.55 -10.01
CA GLU A 23 1.52 15.28 -11.27
C GLU A 23 0.60 16.50 -11.36
N ALA A 24 -0.70 16.32 -11.10
CA ALA A 24 -1.68 17.41 -11.14
C ALA A 24 -1.39 18.51 -10.09
N ALA A 25 -0.78 18.16 -8.95
CA ALA A 25 -0.37 19.12 -7.93
C ALA A 25 1.01 19.76 -8.19
N GLY A 26 1.82 19.17 -9.07
CA GLY A 26 3.16 19.62 -9.42
C GLY A 26 4.23 19.23 -8.38
N GLY A 27 4.12 18.03 -7.79
CA GLY A 27 5.09 17.43 -6.88
C GLY A 27 4.48 16.79 -5.62
N VAL A 28 5.22 15.87 -4.98
CA VAL A 28 4.73 15.08 -3.83
C VAL A 28 4.43 15.96 -2.62
N SER A 29 5.31 16.90 -2.26
CA SER A 29 5.05 17.83 -1.15
C SER A 29 3.79 18.66 -1.38
N LYS A 30 3.63 19.23 -2.58
CA LYS A 30 2.48 20.07 -2.90
C LYS A 30 1.17 19.29 -2.87
N ALA A 31 1.18 18.03 -3.32
CA ALA A 31 0.02 17.17 -3.26
C ALA A 31 -0.39 16.91 -1.80
N PHE A 32 0.57 16.55 -0.95
CA PHE A 32 0.34 16.25 0.45
C PHE A 32 -0.15 17.48 1.23
N GLU A 33 0.51 18.63 1.08
CA GLU A 33 0.12 19.89 1.70
C GLU A 33 -1.31 20.29 1.33
N LYS A 34 -1.70 20.15 0.05
CA LYS A 34 -3.06 20.47 -0.39
C LYS A 34 -4.11 19.64 0.35
N VAL A 35 -3.88 18.34 0.48
CA VAL A 35 -4.81 17.45 1.20
C VAL A 35 -4.83 17.81 2.68
N ARG A 36 -3.66 17.93 3.32
CA ARG A 36 -3.58 18.21 4.77
C ARG A 36 -4.16 19.56 5.15
N ASN A 37 -4.02 20.58 4.31
CA ASN A 37 -4.60 21.91 4.55
C ASN A 37 -6.12 21.94 4.41
N LEU A 38 -6.69 21.16 3.49
CA LEU A 38 -8.14 21.10 3.28
C LEU A 38 -8.83 20.13 4.25
N PHE A 39 -8.15 19.05 4.63
CA PHE A 39 -8.68 17.96 5.42
C PHE A 39 -7.67 17.54 6.51
N PRO A 40 -7.48 18.35 7.56
CA PRO A 40 -6.44 18.11 8.57
C PRO A 40 -6.62 16.82 9.35
N ASP A 41 -7.88 16.40 9.56
CA ASP A 41 -8.25 15.24 10.39
C ASP A 41 -8.36 13.92 9.61
N VAL A 42 -8.10 13.94 8.30
CA VAL A 42 -8.16 12.73 7.46
C VAL A 42 -6.77 12.08 7.42
N ASP A 43 -6.71 10.76 7.65
CA ASP A 43 -5.50 9.98 7.44
C ASP A 43 -5.07 10.08 5.97
N VAL A 44 -3.80 10.42 5.75
CA VAL A 44 -3.21 10.62 4.43
C VAL A 44 -2.15 9.57 4.17
N GLU A 45 -2.44 8.75 3.17
CA GLU A 45 -1.48 7.88 2.53
C GLU A 45 -0.99 8.52 1.23
N ILE A 46 0.28 8.32 0.92
CA ILE A 46 0.86 8.79 -0.34
C ILE A 46 1.70 7.70 -0.99
N GLU A 47 1.54 7.59 -2.31
CA GLU A 47 2.34 6.74 -3.17
C GLU A 47 3.63 7.47 -3.55
N VAL A 48 4.76 6.76 -3.47
CA VAL A 48 6.06 7.23 -3.95
C VAL A 48 6.74 6.11 -4.74
N ASP A 49 7.42 6.48 -5.82
CA ASP A 49 8.14 5.54 -6.70
C ASP A 49 9.67 5.63 -6.55
N THR A 50 10.16 6.62 -5.79
CA THR A 50 11.59 6.87 -5.58
C THR A 50 11.92 7.21 -4.13
N LEU A 51 13.13 6.87 -3.70
CA LEU A 51 13.63 7.23 -2.36
C LEU A 51 13.74 8.75 -2.16
N ASP A 52 13.90 9.52 -3.24
CA ASP A 52 13.95 10.98 -3.16
C ASP A 52 12.57 11.59 -2.87
N GLN A 53 11.51 11.09 -3.51
CA GLN A 53 10.14 11.46 -3.14
C GLN A 53 9.81 11.09 -1.69
N LEU A 54 10.26 9.92 -1.23
CA LEU A 54 10.11 9.52 0.17
C LEU A 54 10.82 10.52 1.11
N ARG A 55 12.06 10.93 0.81
CA ARG A 55 12.77 11.96 1.57
C ARG A 55 12.01 13.28 1.61
N GLU A 56 11.43 13.66 0.48
CA GLU A 56 10.65 14.88 0.33
C GLU A 56 9.41 14.88 1.23
N ILE A 57 8.75 13.73 1.37
CA ILE A 57 7.48 13.64 2.10
C ILE A 57 7.61 13.35 3.60
N LEU A 58 8.72 12.78 4.06
CA LEU A 58 8.93 12.45 5.47
C LEU A 58 8.72 13.63 6.45
N PRO A 59 9.15 14.87 6.16
CA PRO A 59 8.90 16.02 7.03
C PRO A 59 7.41 16.29 7.31
N PHE A 60 6.52 15.87 6.42
CA PHE A 60 5.07 16.02 6.55
C PHE A 60 4.40 14.96 7.43
N LYS A 61 5.15 13.92 7.83
CA LYS A 61 4.69 12.82 8.69
C LYS A 61 3.39 12.15 8.18
N PRO A 62 3.41 11.57 6.96
CA PRO A 62 2.30 10.76 6.46
C PRO A 62 2.00 9.60 7.43
N GLU A 63 0.74 9.20 7.54
CA GLU A 63 0.36 8.04 8.34
C GLU A 63 0.89 6.73 7.72
N LEU A 64 0.87 6.64 6.39
CA LEU A 64 1.37 5.52 5.60
C LEU A 64 2.00 6.02 4.30
N VAL A 65 3.12 5.43 3.90
CA VAL A 65 3.70 5.64 2.56
C VAL A 65 3.68 4.32 1.81
N LEU A 66 3.11 4.35 0.61
CA LEU A 66 3.06 3.23 -0.31
C LEU A 66 4.25 3.32 -1.27
N LEU A 67 5.11 2.32 -1.23
CA LEU A 67 6.29 2.17 -2.07
C LEU A 67 5.88 1.44 -3.36
N ASP A 68 5.67 2.19 -4.44
CA ASP A 68 5.16 1.63 -5.70
C ASP A 68 6.28 1.03 -6.54
N ASN A 69 6.13 -0.25 -6.89
CA ASN A 69 7.04 -1.01 -7.75
C ASN A 69 8.52 -0.99 -7.33
N MET A 70 8.82 -0.63 -6.07
CA MET A 70 10.17 -0.70 -5.54
C MET A 70 10.61 -2.16 -5.36
N THR A 71 11.89 -2.42 -5.56
CA THR A 71 12.50 -3.72 -5.27
C THR A 71 12.61 -3.96 -3.76
N PRO A 72 12.79 -5.21 -3.29
CA PRO A 72 13.02 -5.48 -1.87
C PRO A 72 14.22 -4.73 -1.27
N ASP A 73 15.27 -4.49 -2.06
CA ASP A 73 16.46 -3.75 -1.62
C ASP A 73 16.18 -2.25 -1.49
N GLU A 74 15.37 -1.67 -2.38
CA GLU A 74 14.87 -0.30 -2.25
C GLU A 74 13.92 -0.16 -1.07
N CYS A 75 13.02 -1.12 -0.86
CA CYS A 75 12.14 -1.16 0.32
C CYS A 75 12.97 -1.18 1.62
N LYS A 76 14.06 -1.94 1.66
CA LYS A 76 14.96 -1.99 2.82
C LYS A 76 15.64 -0.64 3.06
N GLN A 77 16.03 0.07 2.00
CA GLN A 77 16.57 1.42 2.10
C GLN A 77 15.50 2.42 2.57
N ALA A 78 14.27 2.29 2.08
CA ALA A 78 13.13 3.10 2.53
C ALA A 78 12.85 2.90 4.02
N VAL A 79 12.83 1.66 4.51
CA VAL A 79 12.68 1.32 5.94
C VAL A 79 13.77 2.00 6.77
N ALA A 80 15.03 1.93 6.32
CA ALA A 80 16.15 2.57 7.01
C ALA A 80 16.02 4.11 7.02
N LEU A 81 15.56 4.70 5.91
CA LEU A 81 15.34 6.13 5.78
C LEU A 81 14.21 6.65 6.68
N VAL A 82 13.08 5.93 6.69
CA VAL A 82 11.90 6.29 7.49
C VAL A 82 12.18 6.18 8.98
N SER A 83 12.96 5.19 9.40
CA SER A 83 13.39 5.03 10.79
C SER A 83 12.22 5.05 11.79
N GLY A 84 11.09 4.42 11.39
CA GLY A 84 9.87 4.34 12.21
C GLY A 84 9.04 5.63 12.32
N GLN A 85 9.31 6.66 11.51
CA GLN A 85 8.53 7.91 11.52
C GLN A 85 7.12 7.77 10.91
N CYS A 86 6.94 6.82 9.99
CA CYS A 86 5.66 6.47 9.41
C CYS A 86 5.64 4.97 9.08
N LYS A 87 4.46 4.45 8.75
CA LYS A 87 4.33 3.08 8.25
C LYS A 87 4.71 3.01 6.77
N LEU A 88 5.18 1.84 6.33
CA LEU A 88 5.49 1.55 4.94
C LEU A 88 4.67 0.37 4.42
N GLU A 89 4.12 0.53 3.23
CA GLU A 89 3.48 -0.54 2.47
C GLU A 89 4.23 -0.75 1.16
N ALA A 90 4.66 -1.98 0.87
CA ALA A 90 5.17 -2.34 -0.45
C ALA A 90 4.02 -2.75 -1.38
N SER A 91 4.03 -2.26 -2.62
CA SER A 91 3.02 -2.56 -3.63
C SER A 91 3.62 -2.68 -5.03
N GLY A 92 2.86 -3.24 -5.97
CA GLY A 92 3.24 -3.36 -7.37
C GLY A 92 3.91 -4.70 -7.70
N GLY A 93 3.25 -5.53 -8.52
CA GLY A 93 3.81 -6.80 -9.01
C GLY A 93 4.10 -7.86 -7.95
N ILE A 94 3.62 -7.67 -6.71
CA ILE A 94 3.85 -8.61 -5.61
C ILE A 94 2.90 -9.80 -5.73
N SER A 95 3.44 -10.99 -5.53
CA SER A 95 2.74 -12.28 -5.53
C SER A 95 3.08 -13.06 -4.26
N LEU A 96 2.38 -14.17 -4.01
CA LEU A 96 2.71 -15.03 -2.87
C LEU A 96 4.15 -15.59 -2.95
N GLU A 97 4.67 -15.76 -4.16
CA GLU A 97 6.00 -16.32 -4.42
C GLU A 97 7.12 -15.36 -3.99
N ASN A 98 6.92 -14.05 -4.20
CA ASN A 98 7.92 -13.03 -3.86
C ASN A 98 7.59 -12.26 -2.57
N ALA A 99 6.40 -12.38 -1.98
CA ALA A 99 6.00 -11.66 -0.77
C ALA A 99 6.99 -11.82 0.40
N LYS A 100 7.66 -12.98 0.51
CA LYS A 100 8.65 -13.23 1.56
C LYS A 100 9.87 -12.31 1.46
N SER A 101 10.34 -11.96 0.26
CA SER A 101 11.49 -11.06 0.10
C SER A 101 11.13 -9.62 0.49
N TYR A 102 9.92 -9.18 0.11
CA TYR A 102 9.37 -7.90 0.56
C TYR A 102 9.20 -7.85 2.07
N ALA A 103 8.65 -8.90 2.69
CA ALA A 103 8.52 -8.97 4.16
C ALA A 103 9.88 -8.84 4.86
N ALA A 104 10.93 -9.48 4.30
CA ALA A 104 12.28 -9.42 4.85
C ALA A 104 12.94 -8.03 4.74
N SER A 105 12.39 -7.11 3.92
CA SER A 105 12.87 -5.72 3.85
C SER A 105 12.52 -4.91 5.11
N GLY A 106 11.49 -5.34 5.86
CA GLY A 106 11.04 -4.69 7.10
C GLY A 106 9.88 -3.71 6.93
N VAL A 107 9.21 -3.69 5.77
CA VAL A 107 7.95 -2.93 5.58
C VAL A 107 6.85 -3.46 6.50
N ASP A 108 5.93 -2.58 6.91
CA ASP A 108 4.81 -2.93 7.79
C ASP A 108 3.74 -3.74 7.07
N TYR A 109 3.50 -3.41 5.80
CA TYR A 109 2.46 -4.03 4.98
C TYR A 109 2.96 -4.40 3.58
N ILE A 110 2.26 -5.37 2.97
CA ILE A 110 2.48 -5.82 1.61
C ILE A 110 1.11 -5.89 0.93
N ALA A 111 0.88 -5.04 -0.06
CA ALA A 111 -0.34 -5.04 -0.84
C ALA A 111 -0.24 -6.03 -2.01
N ILE A 112 -1.18 -6.99 -2.07
CA ILE A 112 -1.23 -8.00 -3.12
C ILE A 112 -2.62 -7.96 -3.77
N GLY A 113 -2.75 -7.27 -4.90
CA GLY A 113 -4.02 -7.16 -5.64
C GLY A 113 -4.58 -8.52 -6.09
N ALA A 114 -3.69 -9.45 -6.44
CA ALA A 114 -4.06 -10.78 -6.94
C ALA A 114 -4.91 -11.60 -5.96
N LEU A 115 -4.90 -11.28 -4.65
CA LEU A 115 -5.74 -11.91 -3.64
C LEU A 115 -7.25 -11.64 -3.83
N THR A 116 -7.61 -10.64 -4.65
CA THR A 116 -9.01 -10.31 -4.94
C THR A 116 -9.35 -10.53 -6.41
N HIS A 117 -8.68 -9.82 -7.33
CA HIS A 117 -9.05 -9.85 -8.75
C HIS A 117 -8.61 -11.14 -9.48
N SER A 118 -7.80 -11.99 -8.86
CA SER A 118 -7.27 -13.22 -9.48
C SER A 118 -7.19 -14.41 -8.54
N ALA A 119 -7.97 -14.41 -7.46
CA ALA A 119 -8.01 -15.54 -6.54
C ALA A 119 -8.67 -16.76 -7.23
N PRO A 120 -8.03 -17.95 -7.20
CA PRO A 120 -8.66 -19.16 -7.71
C PRO A 120 -9.85 -19.55 -6.85
N VAL A 121 -10.89 -20.09 -7.49
CA VAL A 121 -12.06 -20.61 -6.79
C VAL A 121 -11.71 -21.91 -6.07
N LEU A 122 -12.23 -22.08 -4.84
CA LEU A 122 -12.18 -23.35 -4.14
C LEU A 122 -13.24 -24.27 -4.76
N ASP A 123 -12.82 -25.45 -5.23
CA ASP A 123 -13.73 -26.45 -5.79
C ASP A 123 -14.54 -27.12 -4.68
N ILE A 124 -15.86 -26.96 -4.72
CA ILE A 124 -16.80 -27.46 -3.71
C ILE A 124 -18.01 -28.06 -4.42
N GLY A 125 -18.31 -29.33 -4.11
CA GLY A 125 -19.50 -30.05 -4.59
C GLY A 125 -20.35 -30.57 -3.42
N LEU A 126 -21.66 -30.71 -3.67
CA LEU A 126 -22.62 -31.33 -2.75
C LEU A 126 -23.23 -32.57 -3.40
N ASP A 127 -22.97 -33.75 -2.82
CA ASP A 127 -23.60 -35.00 -3.23
C ASP A 127 -24.85 -35.28 -2.40
N LEU A 128 -26.02 -35.16 -3.02
CA LEU A 128 -27.31 -35.50 -2.40
C LEU A 128 -27.65 -36.97 -2.65
N LYS A 129 -28.05 -37.69 -1.60
CA LYS A 129 -28.65 -39.02 -1.69
C LYS A 129 -30.11 -38.94 -1.25
N ALA A 130 -31.02 -39.37 -2.11
CA ALA A 130 -32.41 -39.59 -1.72
C ALA A 130 -32.54 -41.01 -1.17
N GLU A 131 -33.14 -41.16 0.02
CA GLU A 131 -33.61 -42.46 0.49
C GLU A 131 -34.82 -42.87 -0.36
N ILE A 132 -34.72 -44.05 -0.98
CA ILE A 132 -35.82 -44.72 -1.71
C ILE A 132 -36.52 -45.66 -0.75
#